data_AF-A0A1X7U817-F1
#
_entry.id   AF-A0A1X7U817-F1
#
_cell.length_a   1.000
_cell.length_b   1.000
_cell.length_c   1.000
_cell.angle_alpha   90.00
_cell.angle_beta   90.00
_cell.angle_gamma   90.00
#
_symmetry.space_group_name_H-M   'P 1'
#
loop_
_entity.id
_entity.type
_entity.pdbx_description
1 polymer ?
#
loop_
_entity_poly.entity_id
_entity_poly.type
_entity_poly.pdbx_seq_one_letter_code
_entity_poly.pdbx_strand_id
1 'polypeptide(L)'
;MPGNAAYAAPEARDPERHSPAMDVYSYSVLLMEMTLHLPPEMTLAKREQQAGTISWPPMKSLVQRGLNARARPTMAQVIESLKAIKI
;
A
#
# COMPACT_ATOMS: atom_id res chain seq x y z
N MET A 1 -16.54 1.83 -12.04
CA MET A 1 -16.38 1.53 -10.61
C MET A 1 -16.27 2.86 -9.88
N PRO A 2 -17.05 3.11 -8.83
CA PRO A 2 -16.81 4.28 -7.99
C PRO A 2 -15.44 4.15 -7.30
N GLY A 3 -14.73 5.26 -7.13
CA GLY A 3 -13.39 5.31 -6.51
C GLY A 3 -12.25 5.64 -7.49
N ASN A 4 -11.12 6.10 -6.96
CA ASN A 4 -9.93 6.42 -7.76
C ASN A 4 -9.11 5.15 -8.03
N ALA A 5 -8.99 4.78 -9.31
CA ALA A 5 -8.28 3.58 -9.75
C ALA A 5 -6.80 3.55 -9.35
N ALA A 6 -6.18 4.70 -9.08
CA ALA A 6 -4.80 4.78 -8.63
C ALA A 6 -4.58 4.07 -7.28
N TYR A 7 -5.57 4.08 -6.38
CA TYR A 7 -5.47 3.50 -5.03
C TYR A 7 -6.16 2.15 -4.90
N ALA A 8 -6.97 1.77 -5.88
CA ALA A 8 -7.75 0.54 -5.83
C ALA A 8 -6.85 -0.71 -5.77
N ALA A 9 -7.20 -1.63 -4.87
CA ALA A 9 -6.59 -2.95 -4.80
C ALA A 9 -6.86 -3.75 -6.10
N PRO A 10 -5.94 -4.65 -6.53
CA PRO A 10 -6.12 -5.46 -7.73
C PRO A 10 -7.43 -6.25 -7.76
N GLU A 11 -7.84 -6.74 -6.60
CA GLU A 11 -9.06 -7.52 -6.38
C GLU A 11 -10.35 -6.68 -6.35
N ALA A 12 -10.27 -5.35 -6.39
CA ALA A 12 -11.45 -4.48 -6.25
C ALA A 12 -12.55 -4.71 -7.29
N ARG A 13 -12.18 -5.30 -8.44
CA ARG A 13 -13.12 -5.62 -9.52
C ARG A 13 -14.00 -6.83 -9.25
N ASP A 14 -13.67 -7.63 -8.24
CA ASP A 14 -14.32 -8.89 -7.91
C ASP A 14 -15.00 -8.77 -6.54
N PRO A 15 -16.33 -8.58 -6.49
CA PRO A 15 -17.08 -8.38 -5.24
C PRO A 15 -16.91 -9.52 -4.24
N GLU A 16 -16.75 -10.76 -4.69
CA GLU A 16 -16.58 -11.94 -3.83
C GLU A 16 -15.23 -11.93 -3.09
N ARG A 17 -14.31 -11.07 -3.54
CA ARG A 17 -12.97 -10.91 -2.94
C ARG A 17 -12.84 -9.63 -2.12
N HIS A 18 -13.94 -8.89 -1.95
CA HIS A 18 -13.94 -7.69 -1.15
C HIS A 18 -13.67 -8.01 0.32
N SER A 19 -12.72 -7.28 0.90
CA SER A 19 -12.33 -7.47 2.29
C SER A 19 -11.62 -6.21 2.81
N PRO A 20 -11.48 -6.05 4.14
CA PRO A 20 -10.73 -4.94 4.73
C PRO A 20 -9.27 -4.86 4.25
N ALA A 21 -8.72 -5.95 3.70
CA ALA A 21 -7.38 -5.96 3.13
C ALA A 21 -7.24 -4.97 1.94
N MET A 22 -8.34 -4.61 1.27
CA MET A 22 -8.34 -3.62 0.19
C MET A 22 -8.05 -2.20 0.69
N ASP A 23 -8.53 -1.86 1.89
CA ASP A 23 -8.27 -0.57 2.52
C ASP A 23 -6.79 -0.47 2.92
N VAL A 24 -6.21 -1.57 3.41
CA VAL A 24 -4.77 -1.64 3.71
C VAL A 24 -3.94 -1.40 2.46
N TYR A 25 -4.35 -1.99 1.32
CA TYR A 25 -3.67 -1.74 0.05
C TYR A 25 -3.73 -0.25 -0.33
N SER A 26 -4.93 0.33 -0.30
CA SER A 26 -5.17 1.74 -0.64
C SER A 26 -4.34 2.67 0.25
N TYR A 27 -4.31 2.40 1.55
CA TYR A 27 -3.51 3.15 2.51
C TYR A 27 -2.00 2.99 2.28
N SER A 28 -1.55 1.80 1.86
CA SER A 28 -0.13 1.57 1.55
C SER A 28 0.31 2.31 0.29
N VAL A 29 -0.57 2.45 -0.71
CA VAL A 29 -0.34 3.32 -1.87
C VAL A 29 -0.24 4.79 -1.44
N LEU A 30 -1.13 5.24 -0.54
CA LEU A 30 -1.09 6.61 -0.01
C LEU A 30 0.18 6.88 0.82
N LEU A 31 0.60 5.95 1.70
CA LEU A 31 1.85 6.06 2.46
C LEU A 31 3.06 6.18 1.52
N MET A 32 3.08 5.40 0.44
CA MET A 32 4.12 5.48 -0.58
C MET A 32 4.14 6.86 -1.25
N GLU A 33 3.00 7.37 -1.69
CA GLU A 33 2.87 8.72 -2.29
C GLU A 33 3.37 9.80 -1.32
N MET A 34 2.91 9.79 -0.06
CA MET A 34 3.34 10.77 0.94
C MET A 34 4.83 10.68 1.25
N THR A 35 5.40 9.47 1.25
CA THR A 35 6.83 9.27 1.52
C THR A 35 7.70 9.78 0.37
N LEU A 36 7.27 9.55 -0.87
CA LEU A 36 8.04 9.89 -2.07
C LEU A 36 7.73 11.28 -2.62
N HIS A 37 6.60 11.89 -2.23
CA HIS A 37 6.06 13.12 -2.80
C HIS A 37 5.85 13.02 -4.33
N LEU A 38 5.47 11.83 -4.80
CA LEU A 38 5.25 11.52 -6.21
C LEU A 38 3.94 10.77 -6.39
N PRO A 39 3.17 11.04 -7.46
CA PRO A 39 1.95 10.29 -7.75
C PRO A 39 2.21 8.78 -7.83
N PRO A 40 1.25 7.94 -7.42
CA PRO A 40 1.41 6.50 -7.48
C PRO A 40 1.42 5.99 -8.93
N GLU A 41 2.35 5.11 -9.23
CA GLU A 41 2.41 4.40 -10.51
C GLU A 41 1.19 3.53 -10.73
N MET A 42 0.72 3.44 -11.98
CA MET A 42 -0.59 2.84 -12.31
C MET A 42 -0.56 1.33 -12.57
N THR A 43 0.62 0.75 -12.76
CA THR A 43 0.78 -0.70 -12.95
C THR A 43 1.44 -1.34 -11.73
N LEU A 44 1.11 -2.60 -11.44
CA LEU A 44 1.66 -3.30 -10.28
C LEU A 44 3.19 -3.40 -10.32
N ALA A 45 3.75 -3.68 -11.50
CA ALA A 45 5.20 -3.77 -11.67
C ALA A 45 5.90 -2.43 -11.42
N LYS A 46 5.38 -1.33 -11.99
CA LYS A 46 5.95 0.00 -11.76
C LYS A 46 5.76 0.47 -10.32
N ARG A 47 4.64 0.13 -9.70
CA ARG A 47 4.35 0.43 -8.29
C ARG A 47 5.29 -0.30 -7.34
N GLU A 48 5.59 -1.57 -7.62
CA GLU A 48 6.58 -2.33 -6.87
C GLU A 48 7.98 -1.72 -7.00
N GLN A 49 8.38 -1.33 -8.22
CA GLN A 49 9.63 -0.59 -8.46
C GLN A 49 9.65 0.74 -7.70
N GLN A 50 8.57 1.51 -7.76
CA GLN A 50 8.41 2.79 -7.08
C GLN A 50 8.54 2.64 -5.56
N ALA A 51 7.84 1.67 -4.95
CA ALA A 51 8.01 1.33 -3.53
C ALA A 51 9.47 0.96 -3.20
N GLY A 52 10.17 0.33 -4.15
CA GLY A 52 11.60 0.05 -4.10
C GLY A 52 12.50 1.27 -4.00
N THR A 53 12.03 2.47 -4.32
CA THR A 53 12.81 3.72 -4.25
C THR A 53 12.75 4.42 -2.89
N ILE A 54 11.87 3.98 -1.98
CA ILE A 54 11.79 4.53 -0.62
C ILE A 54 13.14 4.29 0.08
N SER A 55 13.77 5.37 0.54
CA SER A 55 15.07 5.34 1.23
C SER A 55 14.98 4.94 2.71
N TRP A 56 13.80 5.08 3.32
CA TRP A 56 13.55 4.78 4.73
C TRP A 56 13.15 3.32 4.95
N PRO A 57 14.03 2.45 5.49
CA PRO A 57 13.81 1.00 5.43
C PRO A 57 12.57 0.48 6.17
N PRO A 58 12.23 0.95 7.40
CA PRO A 58 11.00 0.53 8.06
C PRO A 58 9.74 0.89 7.28
N MET A 59 9.66 2.10 6.72
CA MET A 59 8.53 2.55 5.89
C MET A 59 8.47 1.77 4.57
N LYS A 60 9.61 1.56 3.91
CA LYS A 60 9.72 0.73 2.71
C LYS A 60 9.15 -0.67 2.94
N SER A 61 9.58 -1.33 4.01
CA SER A 61 9.11 -2.67 4.37
C SER A 61 7.60 -2.70 4.61
N LEU A 62 7.07 -1.70 5.33
CA LEU A 62 5.64 -1.58 5.60
C LEU A 62 4.83 -1.43 4.30
N VAL A 63 5.24 -0.49 3.43
CA VAL A 63 4.59 -0.25 2.12
C VAL A 63 4.64 -1.51 1.26
N GLN A 64 5.81 -2.14 1.11
CA GLN A 64 5.96 -3.34 0.27
C GLN A 64 5.10 -4.51 0.75
N ARG A 65 5.01 -4.74 2.07
CA ARG A 65 4.09 -5.75 2.63
C ARG A 65 2.64 -5.39 2.35
N GLY A 66 2.27 -4.12 2.51
CA GLY A 66 0.93 -3.60 2.20
C GLY A 66 0.48 -3.84 0.74
N LEU A 67 1.41 -3.69 -0.21
CA LEU A 67 1.14 -3.92 -1.63
C LEU A 67 1.04 -5.43 -1.98
N ASN A 68 1.65 -6.30 -1.20
CA ASN A 68 1.69 -7.74 -1.44
C ASN A 68 0.44 -8.43 -0.87
N ALA A 69 -0.44 -8.97 -1.72
CA ALA A 69 -1.68 -9.61 -1.29
C ALA A 69 -1.53 -10.78 -0.30
N ARG A 70 -0.38 -11.48 -0.29
CA ARG A 70 -0.12 -12.62 0.60
C ARG A 70 0.50 -12.21 1.94
N ALA A 71 1.27 -11.13 1.94
CA ALA A 71 1.97 -10.63 3.12
C ALA A 71 1.30 -9.38 3.72
N ARG A 72 0.13 -8.99 3.21
CA ARG A 72 -0.57 -7.77 3.57
C ARG A 72 -0.91 -7.80 5.07
N PRO A 73 -0.42 -6.83 5.86
CA PRO A 73 -0.78 -6.73 7.27
C PRO A 73 -2.26 -6.36 7.43
N THR A 74 -2.78 -6.51 8.64
CA THR A 74 -4.06 -5.89 9.03
C THR A 74 -3.85 -4.40 9.33
N MET A 75 -4.91 -3.58 9.34
CA MET A 75 -4.76 -2.17 9.75
C MET A 75 -4.22 -2.01 11.17
N ALA A 76 -4.57 -2.90 12.10
CA ALA A 76 -4.00 -2.88 13.45
C ALA A 76 -2.46 -3.04 13.40
N GLN A 77 -1.96 -4.00 12.63
CA GLN A 77 -0.52 -4.20 12.43
C GLN A 77 0.15 -3.03 11.71
N VAL A 78 -0.54 -2.37 10.78
CA VAL A 78 -0.05 -1.13 10.14
C VAL A 78 0.13 -0.03 11.18
N ILE A 79 -0.89 0.21 12.01
CA ILE A 79 -0.85 1.24 13.06
C ILE A 79 0.29 0.95 14.06
N GLU A 80 0.44 -0.28 14.51
CA GLU A 80 1.53 -0.66 15.40
C GLU A 80 2.90 -0.50 14.74
N SER A 81 3.03 -0.82 13.45
CA SER A 81 4.25 -0.55 12.69
C SER A 81 4.56 0.94 12.65
N LEU A 82 3.57 1.79 12.35
CA LEU A 82 3.75 3.24 12.28
C LEU A 82 4.14 3.86 13.63
N LYS A 83 3.58 3.38 14.75
CA LYS A 83 3.99 3.82 16.10
C LYS A 83 5.44 3.48 16.42
N ALA A 84 5.92 2.32 15.96
CA ALA A 84 7.29 1.87 16.19
C ALA A 84 8.31 2.61 15.30
N ILE A 85 7.85 3.19 14.20
CA ILE A 85 8.67 3.96 13.29
C ILE A 85 8.90 5.35 13.89
N LYS A 86 10.15 5.63 14.30
CA LYS A 86 10.55 6.95 14.79
C LYS A 86 10.71 7.91 13.59
N ILE A 87 9.92 8.98 13.58
CA ILE A 87 9.98 10.08 12.60
C ILE A 87 11.11 11.04 12.98
#